data_AF-A0A1H5XX36-F1
#
_entry.id   AF-A0A1H5XX36-F1
#
_cell.length_a   1.000
_cell.length_b   1.000
_cell.length_c   1.000
_cell.angle_alpha   90.00
_cell.angle_beta   90.00
_cell.angle_gamma   90.00
#
_symmetry.space_group_name_H-M   'P 1'
#
loop_
_entity.id
_entity.type
_entity.pdbx_description
1 polymer ?
#
loop_
_entity_poly.entity_id
_entity_poly.type
_entity_poly.pdbx_seq_one_letter_code
_entity_poly.pdbx_strand_id
1 'polypeptide(L)'
;MIVPCCTPQTARPRSAMLRRVASVMLLFVATAFTGFATAQSPAAKTIEDTWQGTLHAPQKDLRLVLKIADANGSPKATLYSIDQGGGSMAASTTTFQDNTLTVAVAMLELKYEGKLSADGKSISGTFKQGDGPSTPMVLERATPETAWAIPEPPKRLPPMPADAKPVFEVATIKPSNPDQKGMGFTFRNGNFMTINTTLLAIIKFSYGLQDKQVVGLPDWATTEKWDFNGKADIEGMPNPEQTRHMMQVMLGERYGLKFHEDTKEMSAYVLSVAKTGPKMELAPKDAGPLPGLFFRGLGVLTVSNATMPDFCQLMQSAVLDKPVVDQTGLTAKYNFLLKWTPDESQFGGMGMKVPPPSDAADAPPPLYTAITEQIGLKLESGKAPVKVLVIDHVEKPSAN
;
A
#
# COMPACT_ATOMS: atom_id res chain seq x y z
N MET A 1 -56.51 -18.63 22.53
CA MET A 1 -57.81 -17.94 22.65
C MET A 1 -57.56 -16.47 22.39
N ILE A 2 -58.24 -15.68 21.56
CA ILE A 2 -59.40 -15.78 20.66
C ILE A 2 -59.22 -14.55 19.74
N VAL A 3 -59.45 -14.72 18.44
CA VAL A 3 -59.63 -13.69 17.41
C VAL A 3 -61.07 -13.15 17.50
N PRO A 4 -61.37 -11.87 17.18
CA PRO A 4 -62.05 -11.55 15.89
C PRO A 4 -61.59 -10.19 15.32
N CYS A 5 -61.48 -9.87 14.02
CA CYS A 5 -62.22 -10.15 12.78
C CYS A 5 -63.56 -9.41 12.58
N CYS A 6 -63.67 -8.79 11.40
CA CYS A 6 -64.85 -8.35 10.61
C CYS A 6 -65.35 -6.88 10.64
N THR A 7 -65.04 -6.16 9.54
CA THR A 7 -65.90 -5.57 8.47
C THR A 7 -67.40 -5.26 8.76
N PRO A 8 -68.05 -4.27 8.08
CA PRO A 8 -68.34 -4.36 6.65
C PRO A 8 -68.43 -3.06 5.81
N GLN A 9 -68.67 -3.34 4.52
CA GLN A 9 -68.60 -2.55 3.29
C GLN A 9 -70.02 -2.29 2.77
N THR A 10 -70.32 -1.09 2.24
CA THR A 10 -71.51 -0.76 1.42
C THR A 10 -71.26 0.56 0.71
N ALA A 11 -71.74 0.93 -0.48
CA ALA A 11 -72.27 0.29 -1.69
C ALA A 11 -72.38 1.47 -2.70
N ARG A 12 -72.17 1.24 -4.00
CA ARG A 12 -72.44 2.23 -5.07
C ARG A 12 -73.95 2.35 -5.33
N PRO A 13 -74.39 3.43 -6.00
CA PRO A 13 -75.04 3.20 -7.30
C PRO A 13 -74.61 4.15 -8.43
N ARG A 14 -74.88 3.71 -9.66
CA ARG A 14 -74.78 4.42 -10.96
C ARG A 14 -76.09 5.19 -11.24
N SER A 15 -76.04 6.32 -11.99
CA SER A 15 -76.67 6.48 -13.33
C SER A 15 -77.02 7.93 -13.73
N ALA A 16 -76.85 8.20 -15.04
CA ALA A 16 -77.60 9.10 -15.96
C ALA A 16 -77.44 10.63 -15.84
N MET A 17 -76.84 11.32 -16.85
CA MET A 17 -77.38 11.82 -18.14
C MET A 17 -78.36 13.01 -18.01
N LEU A 18 -78.03 14.19 -18.54
CA LEU A 18 -78.53 14.76 -19.83
C LEU A 18 -78.51 16.32 -19.90
N ARG A 19 -77.76 16.82 -20.91
CA ARG A 19 -78.02 17.93 -21.88
C ARG A 19 -78.46 19.36 -21.46
N ARG A 20 -77.71 20.35 -21.98
CA ARG A 20 -78.11 21.45 -22.91
C ARG A 20 -76.82 21.93 -23.62
N VAL A 21 -76.49 21.51 -24.84
CA VAL A 21 -76.82 22.07 -26.17
C VAL A 21 -76.78 23.61 -26.26
N ALA A 22 -75.70 24.12 -26.87
CA ALA A 22 -75.72 25.28 -27.75
C ALA A 22 -74.62 25.08 -28.82
N SER A 23 -75.04 24.72 -30.03
CA SER A 23 -74.22 24.77 -31.25
C SER A 23 -74.17 26.23 -31.73
N VAL A 24 -73.07 26.65 -32.36
CA VAL A 24 -73.03 27.27 -33.70
C VAL A 24 -71.61 27.78 -34.05
N MET A 25 -71.21 27.44 -35.28
CA MET A 25 -70.19 28.01 -36.17
C MET A 25 -68.70 27.73 -35.95
N LEU A 26 -68.22 26.76 -36.74
CA LEU A 26 -66.89 26.68 -37.32
C LEU A 26 -66.51 28.00 -38.03
N LEU A 27 -65.36 28.57 -37.68
CA LEU A 27 -64.53 29.36 -38.59
C LEU A 27 -63.12 28.76 -38.56
N PHE A 28 -62.71 28.16 -39.67
CA PHE A 28 -61.33 27.72 -39.88
C PHE A 28 -60.45 28.95 -40.07
N VAL A 29 -59.62 29.27 -39.08
CA VAL A 29 -58.44 30.14 -39.26
C VAL A 29 -57.22 29.27 -39.00
N ALA A 30 -56.53 28.90 -40.07
CA ALA A 30 -55.24 28.24 -40.02
C ALA A 30 -54.18 29.27 -39.60
N THR A 31 -53.89 29.35 -38.30
CA THR A 31 -52.68 30.00 -37.80
C THR A 31 -51.58 28.94 -37.73
N ALA A 32 -50.61 29.07 -38.65
CA ALA A 32 -49.36 28.33 -38.58
C ALA A 32 -48.63 28.72 -37.29
N PHE A 33 -48.70 27.86 -36.27
CA PHE A 33 -47.75 27.88 -35.16
C PHE A 33 -46.41 27.40 -35.72
N THR A 34 -45.51 28.33 -36.05
CA THR A 34 -44.09 28.03 -36.12
C THR A 34 -43.63 27.65 -34.72
N GLY A 35 -43.65 26.34 -34.45
CA GLY A 35 -42.95 25.81 -33.29
C GLY A 35 -41.48 26.14 -33.43
N PHE A 36 -41.01 27.12 -32.65
CA PHE A 36 -39.60 27.18 -32.31
C PHE A 36 -39.30 25.93 -31.49
N ALA A 37 -38.87 24.87 -32.18
CA ALA A 37 -38.11 23.82 -31.54
C ALA A 37 -36.90 24.51 -30.93
N THR A 38 -36.89 24.69 -29.61
CA THR A 38 -35.66 24.95 -28.89
C THR A 38 -34.78 23.73 -29.16
N ALA A 39 -33.82 23.86 -30.07
CA ALA A 39 -32.73 22.91 -30.16
C ALA A 39 -32.11 22.85 -28.77
N GLN A 40 -32.38 21.78 -28.03
CA GLN A 40 -31.58 21.45 -26.86
C GLN A 40 -30.15 21.33 -27.39
N SER A 41 -29.28 22.26 -26.99
CA SER A 41 -27.84 22.10 -27.16
C SER A 41 -27.49 20.67 -26.71
N PRO A 42 -26.72 19.89 -27.49
CA PRO A 42 -26.27 18.60 -27.03
C PRO A 42 -25.59 18.80 -25.67
N ALA A 43 -26.07 18.07 -24.65
CA ALA A 43 -25.47 18.09 -23.33
C ALA A 43 -23.94 17.97 -23.50
N ALA A 44 -23.19 18.84 -22.82
CA ALA A 44 -21.73 18.77 -22.85
C ALA A 44 -21.31 17.33 -22.56
N LYS A 45 -20.44 16.75 -23.41
CA LYS A 45 -19.97 15.38 -23.24
C LYS A 45 -19.05 15.34 -22.04
N THR A 46 -19.64 15.06 -20.89
CA THR A 46 -18.98 14.93 -19.60
C THR A 46 -18.14 13.67 -19.55
N ILE A 47 -16.99 13.75 -18.88
CA ILE A 47 -16.05 12.64 -18.71
C ILE A 47 -16.44 11.76 -17.52
N GLU A 48 -17.27 12.30 -16.63
CA GLU A 48 -17.83 11.69 -15.44
C GLU A 48 -18.66 10.48 -15.81
N ASP A 49 -18.13 9.29 -15.51
CA ASP A 49 -18.81 8.01 -15.69
C ASP A 49 -17.96 6.84 -15.16
N THR A 50 -18.48 5.63 -15.34
CA THR A 50 -17.69 4.41 -15.29
C THR A 50 -17.17 4.07 -16.69
N TRP A 51 -15.85 3.90 -16.78
CA TRP A 51 -15.14 3.48 -17.97
C TRP A 51 -14.48 2.13 -17.71
N GLN A 52 -14.39 1.26 -18.71
CA GLN A 52 -13.80 -0.06 -18.56
C GLN A 52 -12.98 -0.46 -19.79
N GLY A 53 -11.89 -1.19 -19.60
CA GLY A 53 -11.05 -1.63 -20.71
C GLY A 53 -10.07 -2.71 -20.28
N THR A 54 -9.51 -3.42 -21.27
CA THR A 54 -8.53 -4.48 -21.05
C THR A 54 -7.14 -3.95 -21.36
N LEU A 55 -6.26 -4.01 -20.37
CA LEU A 55 -4.83 -3.79 -20.54
C LEU A 55 -4.16 -5.11 -20.90
N HIS A 56 -3.53 -5.17 -22.06
CA HIS A 56 -2.74 -6.31 -22.50
C HIS A 56 -1.31 -6.22 -21.94
N ALA A 57 -1.13 -6.55 -20.66
CA ALA A 57 0.17 -6.49 -20.01
C ALA A 57 1.02 -7.74 -20.33
N PRO A 58 2.37 -7.65 -20.27
CA PRO A 58 3.25 -8.75 -20.70
C PRO A 58 3.03 -10.10 -20.00
N GLN A 59 2.57 -10.09 -18.75
CA GLN A 59 2.36 -11.32 -17.97
C GLN A 59 0.93 -11.87 -18.07
N LYS A 60 -0.08 -10.99 -18.17
CA LYS A 60 -1.49 -11.34 -18.30
C LYS A 60 -2.32 -10.13 -18.68
N ASP A 61 -3.47 -10.39 -19.29
CA ASP A 61 -4.50 -9.38 -19.47
C ASP A 61 -5.08 -8.94 -18.11
N LEU A 62 -5.38 -7.65 -18.01
CA LEU A 62 -5.98 -7.02 -16.84
C LEU A 62 -7.19 -6.21 -17.26
N ARG A 63 -8.38 -6.61 -16.79
CA ARG A 63 -9.61 -5.82 -16.93
C ARG A 63 -9.62 -4.73 -15.87
N LEU A 64 -9.58 -3.50 -16.35
CA LEU A 64 -9.56 -2.29 -15.53
C LEU A 64 -10.90 -1.57 -15.61
N VAL A 65 -11.34 -1.02 -14.48
CA VAL A 65 -12.50 -0.13 -14.39
C VAL A 65 -12.05 1.20 -13.81
N LEU A 66 -12.41 2.30 -14.44
CA LEU A 66 -12.10 3.66 -14.05
C LEU A 66 -13.39 4.42 -13.77
N LYS A 67 -13.67 4.72 -12.51
CA LYS A 67 -14.81 5.54 -12.11
C LYS A 67 -14.38 6.98 -11.95
N ILE A 68 -14.99 7.90 -12.71
CA ILE A 68 -14.69 9.32 -12.67
C ILE A 68 -15.91 10.04 -12.10
N ALA A 69 -15.73 10.74 -11.00
CA ALA A 69 -16.76 11.58 -10.38
C ALA A 69 -16.35 13.05 -10.47
N ASP A 70 -17.34 13.94 -10.57
CA ASP A 70 -17.11 15.37 -10.39
C ASP A 70 -16.78 15.68 -8.92
N ALA A 71 -15.76 16.48 -8.69
CA ALA A 71 -15.42 17.03 -7.39
C ALA A 71 -15.18 18.53 -7.52
N ASN A 72 -16.27 19.29 -7.52
CA ASN A 72 -16.27 20.76 -7.57
C ASN A 72 -15.61 21.32 -8.85
N GLY A 73 -15.92 20.74 -10.02
CA GLY A 73 -15.37 21.19 -11.31
C GLY A 73 -13.98 20.63 -11.62
N SER A 74 -13.48 19.69 -10.81
CA SER A 74 -12.27 18.92 -11.08
C SER A 74 -12.60 17.42 -11.01
N PRO A 75 -12.38 16.64 -12.09
CA PRO A 75 -12.69 15.22 -12.08
C PRO A 75 -11.79 14.48 -11.09
N LYS A 76 -12.33 13.48 -10.40
CA LYS A 76 -11.58 12.53 -9.56
C LYS A 76 -11.79 11.12 -10.05
N ALA A 77 -10.72 10.48 -10.50
CA ALA A 77 -10.77 9.10 -10.92
C ALA A 77 -10.40 8.11 -9.80
N THR A 78 -11.10 6.99 -9.76
CA THR A 78 -10.75 5.81 -8.98
C THR A 78 -10.59 4.62 -9.93
N LEU A 79 -9.42 4.00 -9.91
CA LEU A 79 -9.07 2.84 -10.73
C LEU A 79 -9.29 1.55 -9.94
N TYR A 80 -9.85 0.53 -10.60
CA TYR A 80 -10.07 -0.80 -10.08
C TYR A 80 -9.50 -1.82 -11.07
N SER A 81 -8.96 -2.92 -10.55
CA SER A 81 -8.50 -4.06 -11.35
C SER A 81 -9.31 -5.29 -10.97
N ILE A 82 -10.15 -5.75 -11.90
CA ILE A 82 -11.04 -6.90 -11.70
C ILE A 82 -10.21 -8.16 -11.42
N ASP A 83 -9.16 -8.35 -12.22
CA ASP A 83 -8.31 -9.54 -12.18
C ASP A 83 -7.23 -9.48 -11.08
N GLN A 84 -7.31 -8.49 -10.18
CA GLN A 84 -6.48 -8.33 -8.99
C GLN A 84 -7.33 -8.13 -7.72
N GLY A 85 -8.56 -8.67 -7.72
CA GLY A 85 -9.40 -8.73 -6.53
C GLY A 85 -10.19 -7.45 -6.26
N GLY A 86 -10.38 -6.58 -7.25
CA GLY A 86 -11.32 -5.45 -7.16
C GLY A 86 -10.93 -4.33 -6.19
N GLY A 87 -9.69 -4.32 -5.70
CA GLY A 87 -9.16 -3.23 -4.89
C GLY A 87 -9.19 -1.90 -5.64
N SER A 88 -9.55 -0.82 -4.94
CA SER A 88 -9.63 0.54 -5.48
C SER A 88 -8.33 1.31 -5.27
N MET A 89 -7.92 2.10 -6.24
CA MET A 89 -6.82 3.05 -6.17
C MET A 89 -7.32 4.43 -6.56
N ALA A 90 -7.20 5.39 -5.65
CA ALA A 90 -7.49 6.79 -5.97
C ALA A 90 -6.38 7.34 -6.88
N ALA A 91 -6.76 8.01 -7.96
CA ALA A 91 -5.79 8.71 -8.80
C ALA A 91 -5.21 9.91 -8.04
N SER A 92 -3.89 10.08 -8.11
CA SER A 92 -3.22 11.29 -7.60
C SER A 92 -3.49 12.49 -8.50
N THR A 93 -3.70 12.24 -9.80
CA THR A 93 -4.03 13.27 -10.79
C THR A 93 -5.17 12.76 -11.67
N THR A 94 -6.15 13.61 -11.92
CA THR A 94 -7.17 13.39 -12.95
C THR A 94 -7.47 14.72 -13.59
N THR A 95 -7.24 14.85 -14.90
CA THR A 95 -7.54 16.06 -15.66
C THR A 95 -8.26 15.68 -16.94
N PHE A 96 -9.19 16.53 -17.36
CA PHE A 96 -9.86 16.41 -18.64
C PHE A 96 -9.89 17.77 -19.32
N GLN A 97 -9.07 17.92 -20.36
CA GLN A 97 -8.90 19.16 -21.11
C GLN A 97 -8.74 18.82 -22.60
N ASP A 98 -9.32 19.64 -23.48
CA ASP A 98 -9.27 19.43 -24.94
C ASP A 98 -9.63 18.00 -25.36
N ASN A 99 -10.66 17.45 -24.72
CA ASN A 99 -11.17 16.10 -24.96
C ASN A 99 -10.14 14.98 -24.66
N THR A 100 -9.11 15.30 -23.86
CA THR A 100 -8.03 14.40 -23.45
C THR A 100 -8.11 14.17 -21.95
N LEU A 101 -8.27 12.91 -21.57
CA LEU A 101 -8.24 12.45 -20.19
C LEU A 101 -6.80 12.09 -19.81
N THR A 102 -6.29 12.68 -18.73
CA THR A 102 -5.06 12.21 -18.06
C THR A 102 -5.40 11.70 -16.68
N VAL A 103 -4.95 10.48 -16.38
CA VAL A 103 -5.05 9.88 -15.05
C VAL A 103 -3.67 9.40 -14.62
N ALA A 104 -3.26 9.74 -13.40
CA ALA A 104 -2.01 9.24 -12.83
C ALA A 104 -2.22 8.68 -11.42
N VAL A 105 -1.47 7.62 -11.10
CA VAL A 105 -1.34 7.06 -9.75
C VAL A 105 0.15 7.10 -9.39
N ALA A 106 0.58 8.20 -8.77
CA ALA A 106 2.00 8.49 -8.53
C ALA A 106 2.74 7.38 -7.77
N MET A 107 2.10 6.78 -6.76
CA MET A 107 2.71 5.70 -5.96
C MET A 107 3.04 4.43 -6.76
N LEU A 108 2.44 4.25 -7.94
CA LEU A 108 2.70 3.12 -8.84
C LEU A 108 3.39 3.55 -10.13
N GLU A 109 3.77 4.83 -10.24
CA GLU A 109 4.31 5.45 -11.47
C GLU A 109 3.44 5.16 -12.70
N LEU A 110 2.12 5.09 -12.50
CA LEU A 110 1.14 4.76 -13.52
C LEU A 110 0.60 6.05 -14.15
N LYS A 111 0.56 6.10 -15.48
CA LYS A 111 -0.11 7.15 -16.25
C LYS A 111 -0.97 6.54 -17.36
N TYR A 112 -2.22 7.00 -17.46
CA TYR A 112 -3.06 6.81 -18.62
C TYR A 112 -3.33 8.17 -19.27
N GLU A 113 -3.16 8.26 -20.58
CA GLU A 113 -3.51 9.44 -21.37
C GLU A 113 -4.30 8.99 -22.60
N GLY A 114 -5.50 9.52 -22.78
CA GLY A 114 -6.37 9.09 -23.87
C GLY A 114 -7.35 10.15 -24.33
N LYS A 115 -7.73 10.08 -25.60
CA LYS A 115 -8.64 11.01 -26.25
C LYS A 115 -10.04 10.43 -26.32
N LEU A 116 -11.03 11.19 -25.84
CA LEU A 116 -12.43 10.83 -25.91
C LEU A 116 -12.89 10.84 -27.38
N SER A 117 -13.66 9.83 -27.76
CA SER A 117 -14.28 9.70 -29.08
C SER A 117 -15.35 10.76 -29.30
N ALA A 118 -15.62 11.07 -30.58
CA ALA A 118 -16.62 12.06 -30.94
C ALA A 118 -18.05 11.67 -30.53
N ASP A 119 -18.37 10.38 -30.37
CA ASP A 119 -19.67 9.93 -29.85
C ASP A 119 -19.71 9.82 -28.32
N GLY A 120 -18.57 10.05 -27.65
CA GLY A 120 -18.43 10.01 -26.20
C GLY A 120 -18.43 8.61 -25.61
N LYS A 121 -18.33 7.54 -26.42
CA LYS A 121 -18.48 6.14 -25.97
C LYS A 121 -17.18 5.44 -25.63
N SER A 122 -16.07 5.92 -26.17
CA SER A 122 -14.74 5.33 -25.92
C SER A 122 -13.66 6.39 -25.72
N ILE A 123 -12.60 6.03 -25.03
CA ILE A 123 -11.37 6.80 -24.88
C ILE A 123 -10.23 5.94 -25.40
N SER A 124 -9.61 6.38 -26.48
CA SER A 124 -8.45 5.70 -27.05
C SER A 124 -7.19 6.34 -26.49
N GLY A 125 -6.38 5.55 -25.79
CA GLY A 125 -5.22 6.08 -25.09
C GLY A 125 -4.08 5.09 -24.93
N THR A 126 -3.11 5.52 -24.14
CA THR A 126 -1.95 4.72 -23.79
C THR A 126 -1.80 4.66 -22.28
N PHE A 127 -1.42 3.48 -21.80
CA PHE A 127 -1.14 3.17 -20.41
C PHE A 127 0.36 2.95 -20.27
N LYS A 128 0.98 3.61 -19.30
CA LYS A 128 2.40 3.43 -18.97
C LYS A 128 2.54 3.22 -17.47
N GLN A 129 3.44 2.32 -17.08
CA GLN A 129 3.79 2.07 -15.68
C GLN A 129 5.30 2.04 -15.51
N GLY A 130 5.84 2.91 -14.63
CA GLY A 130 7.28 3.11 -14.42
C GLY A 130 8.02 3.36 -15.73
N ASP A 131 9.20 2.76 -15.86
CA ASP A 131 10.00 2.76 -17.10
C ASP A 131 9.55 1.73 -18.14
N GLY A 132 8.40 1.07 -17.90
CA GLY A 132 7.83 0.08 -18.81
C GLY A 132 7.34 0.67 -20.13
N PRO A 133 7.02 -0.20 -21.11
CA PRO A 133 6.52 0.22 -22.42
C PRO A 133 5.15 0.91 -22.30
N SER A 134 4.93 1.89 -23.16
CA SER A 134 3.61 2.49 -23.33
C SER A 134 2.71 1.52 -24.09
N THR A 135 1.64 1.07 -23.45
CA THR A 135 0.74 0.03 -23.95
C THR A 135 -0.58 0.67 -24.38
N PRO A 136 -1.03 0.49 -25.64
CA PRO A 136 -2.34 0.96 -26.07
C PRO A 136 -3.46 0.35 -25.22
N MET A 137 -4.42 1.17 -24.80
CA MET A 137 -5.59 0.72 -24.08
C MET A 137 -6.79 1.60 -24.44
N VAL A 138 -7.87 0.96 -24.87
CA VAL A 138 -9.15 1.62 -25.10
C VAL A 138 -10.03 1.41 -23.88
N LEU A 139 -10.60 2.50 -23.37
CA LEU A 139 -11.64 2.46 -22.36
C LEU A 139 -12.99 2.68 -23.04
N GLU A 140 -13.95 1.83 -22.75
CA GLU A 140 -15.34 1.98 -23.17
C GLU A 140 -16.19 2.49 -22.01
N ARG A 141 -17.14 3.38 -22.30
CA ARG A 141 -18.11 3.87 -21.32
C ARG A 141 -19.06 2.72 -20.97
N ALA A 142 -19.10 2.34 -19.70
CA ALA A 142 -19.97 1.30 -19.22
C ALA A 142 -21.43 1.78 -19.13
N THR A 143 -22.37 0.90 -19.47
CA THR A 143 -23.79 1.07 -19.18
C THR A 143 -24.20 0.12 -18.05
N PRO A 144 -25.39 0.26 -17.45
CA PRO A 144 -25.87 -0.71 -16.46
C PRO A 144 -25.83 -2.17 -16.95
N GLU A 145 -25.97 -2.40 -18.26
CA GLU A 145 -25.95 -3.72 -18.89
C GLU A 145 -24.54 -4.23 -19.23
N THR A 146 -23.58 -3.33 -19.48
CA THR A 146 -22.22 -3.70 -19.89
C THR A 146 -21.18 -3.57 -18.79
N ALA A 147 -21.52 -2.92 -17.67
CA ALA A 147 -20.63 -2.69 -16.54
C ALA A 147 -20.11 -4.02 -15.96
N TRP A 148 -18.79 -4.17 -15.94
CA TRP A 148 -18.16 -5.30 -15.27
C TRP A 148 -18.39 -5.22 -13.76
N ALA A 149 -18.82 -6.33 -13.17
CA ALA A 149 -18.90 -6.48 -11.72
C ALA A 149 -17.48 -6.38 -11.12
N ILE A 150 -17.26 -5.37 -10.28
CA ILE A 150 -16.03 -5.24 -9.50
C ILE A 150 -16.12 -6.25 -8.35
N PRO A 151 -15.21 -7.24 -8.26
CA PRO A 151 -15.20 -8.17 -7.14
C PRO A 151 -15.09 -7.41 -5.83
N GLU A 152 -15.80 -7.84 -4.80
CA GLU A 152 -15.58 -7.28 -3.47
C GLU A 152 -14.13 -7.55 -3.06
N PRO A 153 -13.37 -6.53 -2.62
CA PRO A 153 -12.02 -6.75 -2.16
C PRO A 153 -12.04 -7.72 -0.98
N PRO A 154 -11.05 -8.63 -0.88
CA PRO A 154 -10.97 -9.55 0.23
C PRO A 154 -11.02 -8.76 1.54
N LYS A 155 -11.84 -9.23 2.50
CA LYS A 155 -11.99 -8.59 3.81
C LYS A 155 -10.60 -8.44 4.42
N ARG A 156 -10.20 -7.19 4.66
CA ARG A 156 -8.96 -6.89 5.37
C ARG A 156 -9.16 -7.36 6.81
N LEU A 157 -8.26 -8.23 7.27
CA LEU A 157 -8.25 -8.60 8.68
C LEU A 157 -8.02 -7.33 9.52
N PRO A 158 -8.77 -7.13 10.61
CA PRO A 158 -8.51 -6.01 11.51
C PRO A 158 -7.11 -6.16 12.12
N PRO A 159 -6.46 -5.06 12.57
CA PRO A 159 -5.26 -5.16 13.38
C PRO A 159 -5.52 -5.98 14.64
N MET A 160 -4.55 -6.80 15.06
CA MET A 160 -4.60 -7.44 16.37
C MET A 160 -4.50 -6.39 17.50
N PRO A 161 -5.01 -6.68 18.72
CA PRO A 161 -4.76 -5.82 19.88
C PRO A 161 -3.27 -5.58 20.07
N ALA A 162 -2.84 -4.35 20.36
CA ALA A 162 -1.41 -3.99 20.32
C ALA A 162 -0.53 -4.76 21.33
N ASP A 163 -1.13 -5.21 22.43
CA ASP A 163 -0.52 -5.96 23.53
C ASP A 163 -0.67 -7.48 23.40
N ALA A 164 -1.39 -7.96 22.37
CA ALA A 164 -1.52 -9.39 22.11
C ALA A 164 -0.15 -10.01 21.81
N LYS A 165 0.05 -11.24 22.27
CA LYS A 165 1.26 -12.05 22.06
C LYS A 165 0.91 -13.29 21.24
N PRO A 166 0.64 -13.12 19.93
CA PRO A 166 0.30 -14.25 19.08
C PRO A 166 1.49 -15.21 18.94
N VAL A 167 1.18 -16.46 18.65
CA VAL A 167 2.12 -17.51 18.23
C VAL A 167 1.61 -18.18 16.96
N PHE A 168 2.41 -19.07 16.37
CA PHE A 168 1.93 -19.87 15.25
C PHE A 168 1.18 -21.10 15.77
N GLU A 169 -0.12 -21.19 15.49
CA GLU A 169 -0.95 -22.37 15.77
C GLU A 169 -0.47 -23.58 14.95
N VAL A 170 -0.18 -23.33 13.67
CA VAL A 170 0.35 -24.31 12.73
C VAL A 170 1.50 -23.66 11.98
N ALA A 171 2.63 -24.36 11.92
CA ALA A 171 3.81 -23.95 11.15
C ALA A 171 4.36 -25.13 10.35
N THR A 172 4.77 -24.87 9.12
CA THR A 172 5.51 -25.81 8.28
C THR A 172 6.82 -25.16 7.85
N ILE A 173 7.91 -25.90 8.00
CA ILE A 173 9.24 -25.52 7.53
C ILE A 173 9.74 -26.59 6.57
N LYS A 174 10.17 -26.18 5.38
CA LYS A 174 10.66 -27.08 4.33
C LYS A 174 11.86 -26.45 3.61
N PRO A 175 12.80 -27.25 3.07
CA PRO A 175 13.82 -26.73 2.18
C PRO A 175 13.18 -26.00 1.00
N SER A 176 13.73 -24.85 0.62
CA SER A 176 13.21 -24.07 -0.51
C SER A 176 13.44 -24.78 -1.83
N ASN A 177 12.52 -24.59 -2.78
CA ASN A 177 12.71 -25.04 -4.16
C ASN A 177 13.79 -24.18 -4.86
N PRO A 178 14.90 -24.76 -5.36
CA PRO A 178 15.98 -23.99 -6.00
C PRO A 178 15.54 -23.24 -7.27
N ASP A 179 14.48 -23.71 -7.95
CA ASP A 179 13.96 -23.09 -9.17
C ASP A 179 12.96 -21.96 -8.87
N GLN A 180 12.48 -21.87 -7.63
CA GLN A 180 11.53 -20.84 -7.24
C GLN A 180 12.22 -19.49 -7.19
N LYS A 181 11.67 -18.52 -7.93
CA LYS A 181 12.17 -17.14 -7.94
C LYS A 181 11.52 -16.31 -6.84
N GLY A 182 12.25 -15.28 -6.42
CA GLY A 182 11.81 -14.36 -5.38
C GLY A 182 12.34 -14.75 -4.00
N MET A 183 12.35 -13.79 -3.10
CA MET A 183 12.74 -13.94 -1.71
C MET A 183 11.89 -12.97 -0.90
N GLY A 184 11.50 -13.35 0.30
CA GLY A 184 10.96 -12.37 1.23
C GLY A 184 9.95 -12.93 2.21
N PHE A 185 9.56 -12.04 3.12
CA PHE A 185 8.53 -12.25 4.12
C PHE A 185 7.21 -11.69 3.58
N THR A 186 6.16 -12.49 3.62
CA THR A 186 4.83 -12.10 3.14
C THR A 186 3.80 -12.43 4.20
N PHE A 187 2.88 -11.51 4.44
CA PHE A 187 1.68 -11.79 5.21
C PHE A 187 0.46 -11.69 4.30
N ARG A 188 -0.25 -12.80 4.11
CA ARG A 188 -1.47 -12.84 3.28
C ARG A 188 -2.54 -13.65 3.97
N ASN A 189 -3.73 -13.05 4.12
CA ASN A 189 -4.93 -13.70 4.66
C ASN A 189 -4.67 -14.41 6.00
N GLY A 190 -3.94 -13.79 6.92
CA GLY A 190 -3.66 -14.37 8.25
C GLY A 190 -2.50 -15.36 8.28
N ASN A 191 -1.86 -15.65 7.13
CA ASN A 191 -0.70 -16.53 7.05
C ASN A 191 0.58 -15.73 6.82
N PHE A 192 1.58 -16.00 7.66
CA PHE A 192 2.93 -15.53 7.49
C PHE A 192 3.74 -16.54 6.68
N MET A 193 4.45 -16.08 5.66
CA MET A 193 5.21 -16.92 4.76
C MET A 193 6.60 -16.35 4.52
N THR A 194 7.58 -17.22 4.42
CA THR A 194 8.90 -16.88 3.88
C THR A 194 9.22 -17.78 2.70
N ILE A 195 9.89 -17.23 1.69
CA ILE A 195 10.39 -17.99 0.55
C ILE A 195 11.88 -17.73 0.36
N ASN A 196 12.64 -18.78 0.06
CA ASN A 196 14.08 -18.70 -0.22
C ASN A 196 14.91 -18.02 0.89
N THR A 197 14.54 -18.21 2.16
CA THR A 197 15.16 -17.51 3.30
C THR A 197 16.15 -18.38 4.06
N THR A 198 17.32 -17.83 4.42
CA THR A 198 18.28 -18.48 5.31
C THR A 198 17.87 -18.29 6.77
N LEU A 199 18.37 -19.15 7.68
CA LEU A 199 18.13 -18.99 9.12
C LEU A 199 18.71 -17.66 9.62
N LEU A 200 19.88 -17.24 9.11
CA LEU A 200 20.45 -15.92 9.40
C LEU A 200 19.46 -14.78 9.07
N ALA A 201 18.81 -14.83 7.89
CA ALA A 201 17.84 -13.81 7.50
C ALA A 201 16.64 -13.75 8.45
N ILE A 202 16.15 -14.91 8.91
CA ILE A 202 15.05 -15.00 9.87
C ILE A 202 15.46 -14.45 11.24
N ILE A 203 16.65 -14.80 11.75
CA ILE A 203 17.17 -14.28 13.01
C ILE A 203 17.31 -12.76 12.95
N LYS A 204 17.95 -12.23 11.89
CA LYS A 204 18.10 -10.79 11.69
C LYS A 204 16.77 -10.05 11.71
N PHE A 205 15.78 -10.57 10.98
CA PHE A 205 14.44 -10.00 10.95
C PHE A 205 13.79 -10.01 12.34
N SER A 206 13.89 -11.14 13.05
CA SER A 206 13.24 -11.37 14.35
C SER A 206 13.81 -10.51 15.48
N TYR A 207 15.10 -10.19 15.42
CA TYR A 207 15.81 -9.42 16.46
C TYR A 207 16.23 -8.02 15.99
N GLY A 208 15.91 -7.63 14.76
CA GLY A 208 16.25 -6.31 14.22
C GLY A 208 17.74 -6.09 13.99
N LEU A 209 18.48 -7.12 13.57
CA LEU A 209 19.95 -7.14 13.55
C LEU A 209 20.54 -7.02 12.14
N GLN A 210 21.79 -6.57 12.09
CA GLN A 210 22.67 -6.69 10.92
C GLN A 210 23.39 -8.04 10.84
N ASP A 211 23.89 -8.38 9.64
CA ASP A 211 24.61 -9.65 9.40
C ASP A 211 25.76 -9.86 10.39
N LYS A 212 26.58 -8.82 10.59
CA LYS A 212 27.75 -8.88 11.48
C LYS A 212 27.41 -8.94 12.97
N GLN A 213 26.14 -8.74 13.33
CA GLN A 213 25.68 -8.81 14.71
C GLN A 213 25.24 -10.20 15.14
N VAL A 214 25.23 -11.18 14.22
CA VAL A 214 24.94 -12.58 14.55
C VAL A 214 26.23 -13.38 14.42
N VAL A 215 26.70 -13.96 15.53
CA VAL A 215 27.99 -14.64 15.61
C VAL A 215 27.80 -16.08 16.06
N GLY A 216 28.57 -17.02 15.51
CA GLY A 216 28.54 -18.42 15.95
C GLY A 216 27.51 -19.29 15.22
N LEU A 217 26.90 -18.79 14.14
CA LEU A 217 26.05 -19.63 13.31
C LEU A 217 26.86 -20.70 12.55
N PRO A 218 26.34 -21.94 12.43
CA PRO A 218 26.92 -22.94 11.54
C PRO A 218 26.69 -22.58 10.07
N ASP A 219 27.55 -23.06 9.17
CA ASP A 219 27.53 -22.69 7.75
C ASP A 219 26.20 -22.95 7.04
N TRP A 220 25.49 -24.03 7.41
CA TRP A 220 24.18 -24.33 6.83
C TRP A 220 23.15 -23.24 7.13
N ALA A 221 23.25 -22.57 8.29
CA ALA A 221 22.29 -21.55 8.70
C ALA A 221 22.41 -20.25 7.89
N THR A 222 23.55 -20.04 7.22
CA THR A 222 23.82 -18.86 6.38
C THR A 222 23.67 -19.16 4.89
N THR A 223 23.61 -20.43 4.48
CA THR A 223 23.63 -20.85 3.08
C THR A 223 22.37 -21.61 2.64
N GLU A 224 21.85 -22.51 3.47
CA GLU A 224 20.66 -23.29 3.15
C GLU A 224 19.41 -22.42 3.26
N LYS A 225 18.52 -22.57 2.27
CA LYS A 225 17.28 -21.80 2.15
C LYS A 225 16.10 -22.66 2.56
N TRP A 226 15.21 -22.03 3.32
CA TRP A 226 14.02 -22.64 3.88
C TRP A 226 12.81 -21.77 3.58
N ASP A 227 11.69 -22.44 3.30
CA ASP A 227 10.38 -21.85 3.18
C ASP A 227 9.61 -22.12 4.48
N PHE A 228 9.08 -21.04 5.05
CA PHE A 228 8.21 -21.08 6.21
C PHE A 228 6.78 -20.74 5.80
N ASN A 229 5.81 -21.44 6.37
CA ASN A 229 4.41 -21.04 6.33
C ASN A 229 3.81 -21.25 7.71
N GLY A 230 3.24 -20.19 8.29
CA GLY A 230 2.68 -20.20 9.63
C GLY A 230 1.37 -19.44 9.70
N LYS A 231 0.37 -20.05 10.35
CA LYS A 231 -0.91 -19.43 10.68
C LYS A 231 -0.87 -18.95 12.12
N ALA A 232 -1.18 -17.67 12.34
CA ALA A 232 -1.29 -17.13 13.70
C ALA A 232 -2.49 -17.73 14.45
N ASP A 233 -2.34 -17.91 15.76
CA ASP A 233 -3.39 -18.37 16.67
C ASP A 233 -4.47 -17.31 16.95
N ILE A 234 -4.10 -16.03 16.85
CA ILE A 234 -5.01 -14.89 16.98
C ILE A 234 -5.42 -14.42 15.59
N GLU A 235 -6.71 -14.17 15.38
CA GLU A 235 -7.21 -13.58 14.14
C GLU A 235 -6.85 -12.08 14.07
N GLY A 236 -6.25 -11.66 12.97
CA GLY A 236 -5.94 -10.27 12.71
C GLY A 236 -4.64 -10.07 11.91
N MET A 237 -4.34 -8.82 11.59
CA MET A 237 -3.04 -8.42 11.07
C MET A 237 -2.11 -8.15 12.27
N PRO A 238 -1.00 -8.90 12.43
CA PRO A 238 -0.05 -8.61 13.48
C PRO A 238 0.70 -7.32 13.17
N ASN A 239 1.03 -6.55 14.20
CA ASN A 239 1.96 -5.45 14.08
C ASN A 239 3.43 -5.97 13.99
N PRO A 240 4.42 -5.11 13.69
CA PRO A 240 5.81 -5.54 13.56
C PRO A 240 6.39 -6.23 14.82
N GLU A 241 6.03 -5.77 16.03
CA GLU A 241 6.49 -6.40 17.28
C GLU A 241 5.89 -7.79 17.46
N GLN A 242 4.59 -7.93 17.18
CA GLN A 242 3.90 -9.22 17.22
C GLN A 242 4.49 -10.20 16.22
N THR A 243 4.82 -9.70 15.03
CA THR A 243 5.48 -10.49 13.99
C THR A 243 6.85 -10.97 14.45
N ARG A 244 7.67 -10.08 15.02
CA ARG A 244 8.96 -10.47 15.62
C ARG A 244 8.79 -11.49 16.72
N HIS A 245 7.83 -11.29 17.62
CA HIS A 245 7.57 -12.20 18.73
C HIS A 245 7.23 -13.62 18.25
N MET A 246 6.28 -13.76 17.31
CA MET A 246 5.94 -15.06 16.71
C MET A 246 7.17 -15.76 16.12
N MET A 247 8.03 -15.01 15.42
CA MET A 247 9.24 -15.57 14.82
C MET A 247 10.29 -15.96 15.87
N GLN A 248 10.44 -15.20 16.95
CA GLN A 248 11.33 -15.54 18.07
C GLN A 248 10.89 -16.85 18.75
N VAL A 249 9.59 -17.00 19.03
CA VAL A 249 9.03 -18.24 19.59
C VAL A 249 9.29 -19.41 18.64
N MET A 250 9.00 -19.24 17.35
CA MET A 250 9.23 -20.26 16.33
C MET A 250 10.70 -20.67 16.22
N LEU A 251 11.63 -19.72 16.29
CA LEU A 251 13.07 -20.00 16.28
C LEU A 251 13.49 -20.84 17.50
N GLY A 252 12.95 -20.54 18.68
CA GLY A 252 13.19 -21.33 19.88
C GLY A 252 12.64 -22.75 19.78
N GLU A 253 11.40 -22.90 19.30
CA GLU A 253 10.70 -24.18 19.26
C GLU A 253 11.14 -25.10 18.11
N ARG A 254 11.42 -24.53 16.93
CA ARG A 254 11.64 -25.31 15.70
C ARG A 254 13.10 -25.40 15.29
N TYR A 255 13.94 -24.45 15.70
CA TYR A 255 15.37 -24.45 15.42
C TYR A 255 16.21 -24.63 16.70
N GLY A 256 15.57 -24.80 17.86
CA GLY A 256 16.26 -24.94 19.13
C GLY A 256 17.12 -23.73 19.49
N LEU A 257 16.79 -22.53 18.98
CA LEU A 257 17.65 -21.36 19.07
C LEU A 257 17.95 -21.00 20.54
N LYS A 258 19.24 -21.03 20.90
CA LYS A 258 19.79 -20.49 22.15
C LYS A 258 20.92 -19.53 21.85
N PHE A 259 20.96 -18.44 22.59
CA PHE A 259 21.97 -17.40 22.42
C PHE A 259 22.16 -16.61 23.71
N HIS A 260 23.26 -15.86 23.76
CA HIS A 260 23.47 -14.80 24.72
C HIS A 260 23.88 -13.50 24.01
N GLU A 261 23.69 -12.38 24.69
CA GLU A 261 24.15 -11.07 24.22
C GLU A 261 25.62 -10.86 24.61
N ASP A 262 26.39 -10.28 23.69
CA ASP A 262 27.76 -9.83 23.92
C ASP A 262 27.97 -8.45 23.28
N THR A 263 29.08 -7.78 23.57
CA THR A 263 29.47 -6.51 22.96
C THR A 263 30.81 -6.65 22.26
N LYS A 264 30.85 -6.34 20.96
CA LYS A 264 32.07 -6.42 20.16
C LYS A 264 32.39 -5.10 19.48
N GLU A 265 33.66 -4.73 19.49
CA GLU A 265 34.14 -3.60 18.69
C GLU A 265 34.15 -3.99 17.21
N MET A 266 33.39 -3.27 16.38
CA MET A 266 33.34 -3.50 14.94
C MET A 266 33.04 -2.23 14.15
N SER A 267 33.20 -2.30 12.83
CA SER A 267 32.81 -1.20 11.93
C SER A 267 31.29 -0.98 11.99
N ALA A 268 30.89 0.23 12.34
CA ALA A 268 29.51 0.64 12.53
C ALA A 268 29.32 2.10 12.11
N TYR A 269 28.07 2.49 11.95
CA TYR A 269 27.67 3.89 11.92
C TYR A 269 27.29 4.34 13.33
N VAL A 270 27.75 5.51 13.76
CA VAL A 270 27.40 6.11 15.04
C VAL A 270 26.48 7.29 14.78
N LEU A 271 25.29 7.27 15.38
CA LEU A 271 24.35 8.37 15.38
C LEU A 271 24.54 9.20 16.65
N SER A 272 24.85 10.49 16.52
CA SER A 272 25.06 11.41 17.64
C SER A 272 24.32 12.73 17.41
N VAL A 273 24.24 13.59 18.41
CA VAL A 273 23.64 14.93 18.24
C VAL A 273 24.62 15.83 17.49
N ALA A 274 24.15 16.51 16.43
CA ALA A 274 24.97 17.46 15.69
C ALA A 274 25.20 18.74 16.49
N LYS A 275 26.20 19.54 16.10
CA LYS A 275 26.48 20.86 16.71
C LYS A 275 25.28 21.82 16.64
N THR A 276 24.42 21.64 15.65
CA THR A 276 23.18 22.40 15.45
C THR A 276 22.07 22.03 16.44
N GLY A 277 22.23 20.95 17.20
CA GLY A 277 21.23 20.42 18.12
C GLY A 277 20.08 19.70 17.40
N PRO A 278 19.25 18.92 18.13
CA PRO A 278 18.13 18.19 17.55
C PRO A 278 17.08 19.13 16.94
N LYS A 279 16.60 18.82 15.74
CA LYS A 279 15.57 19.60 15.01
C LYS A 279 14.25 18.85 14.81
N MET A 280 14.08 17.74 15.52
CA MET A 280 12.91 16.87 15.45
C MET A 280 11.80 17.37 16.38
N GLU A 281 10.55 17.12 16.01
CA GLU A 281 9.40 17.40 16.86
C GLU A 281 9.20 16.28 17.88
N LEU A 282 8.82 16.61 19.11
CA LEU A 282 8.43 15.60 20.10
C LEU A 282 7.07 15.00 19.74
N ALA A 283 6.93 13.69 19.91
CA ALA A 283 5.64 13.04 19.77
C ALA A 283 4.66 13.50 20.87
N PRO A 284 3.35 13.65 20.57
CA PRO A 284 2.32 13.92 21.56
C PRO A 284 2.31 12.86 22.67
N LYS A 285 1.96 13.26 23.90
CA LYS A 285 1.91 12.36 25.06
C LYS A 285 0.87 11.25 24.94
N ASP A 286 -0.17 11.51 24.14
CA ASP A 286 -1.31 10.64 23.85
C ASP A 286 -1.15 9.88 22.52
N ALA A 287 0.03 9.91 21.91
CA ALA A 287 0.32 9.08 20.76
C ALA A 287 0.12 7.59 21.08
N GLY A 288 -0.39 6.83 20.11
CA GLY A 288 -0.62 5.40 20.25
C GLY A 288 0.63 4.61 20.68
N PRO A 289 0.50 3.34 21.07
CA PRO A 289 1.62 2.61 21.67
C PRO A 289 2.75 2.32 20.67
N LEU A 290 2.44 2.22 19.38
CA LEU A 290 3.37 1.74 18.36
C LEU A 290 4.09 2.91 17.64
N PRO A 291 5.39 2.76 17.33
CA PRO A 291 6.10 3.68 16.48
C PRO A 291 5.70 3.46 15.01
N GLY A 292 5.66 4.54 14.23
CA GLY A 292 5.39 4.50 12.80
C GLY A 292 6.61 4.96 12.01
N LEU A 293 7.29 4.03 11.35
CA LEU A 293 8.42 4.32 10.46
C LEU A 293 8.13 3.74 9.08
N PHE A 294 7.81 4.60 8.11
CA PHE A 294 7.35 4.17 6.80
C PHE A 294 8.00 4.97 5.68
N PHE A 295 8.48 4.26 4.67
CA PHE A 295 8.96 4.85 3.43
C PHE A 295 7.78 5.25 2.55
N ARG A 296 7.71 6.52 2.16
CA ARG A 296 6.77 7.02 1.13
C ARG A 296 7.36 6.94 -0.29
N GLY A 297 8.63 6.57 -0.38
CA GLY A 297 9.45 6.42 -1.57
C GLY A 297 10.88 6.14 -1.14
N LEU A 298 11.75 5.73 -2.07
CA LEU A 298 13.17 5.62 -1.77
C LEU A 298 13.69 6.99 -1.31
N GLY A 299 14.39 7.02 -0.18
CA GLY A 299 14.90 8.26 0.39
C GLY A 299 13.86 9.19 1.02
N VAL A 300 12.61 8.77 1.17
CA VAL A 300 11.56 9.56 1.85
C VAL A 300 10.98 8.77 3.01
N LEU A 301 11.48 9.03 4.21
CA LEU A 301 11.10 8.32 5.44
C LEU A 301 10.25 9.22 6.34
N THR A 302 9.03 8.79 6.64
CA THR A 302 8.20 9.39 7.69
C THR A 302 8.41 8.63 8.99
N VAL A 303 8.83 9.34 10.03
CA VAL A 303 8.97 8.84 11.39
C VAL A 303 7.92 9.52 12.27
N SER A 304 7.20 8.72 13.03
CA SER A 304 6.15 9.17 13.93
C SER A 304 6.19 8.34 15.21
N ASN A 305 6.12 9.01 16.36
CA ASN A 305 6.07 8.37 17.68
C ASN A 305 7.19 7.33 17.90
N ALA A 306 8.40 7.61 17.41
CA ALA A 306 9.52 6.65 17.45
C ALA A 306 10.68 7.16 18.30
N THR A 307 11.37 6.23 18.95
CA THR A 307 12.61 6.49 19.69
C THR A 307 13.83 6.48 18.75
N MET A 308 14.98 6.97 19.22
CA MET A 308 16.24 6.86 18.46
C MET A 308 16.68 5.40 18.23
N PRO A 309 16.51 4.46 19.19
CA PRO A 309 16.68 3.04 18.92
C PRO A 309 15.82 2.51 17.77
N ASP A 310 14.54 2.88 17.68
CA ASP A 310 13.65 2.47 16.58
C ASP A 310 14.19 2.96 15.22
N PHE A 311 14.65 4.21 15.19
CA PHE A 311 15.25 4.80 14.00
C PHE A 311 16.55 4.09 13.61
N CYS A 312 17.47 3.85 14.54
CA CYS A 312 18.72 3.13 14.29
C CYS A 312 18.47 1.70 13.78
N GLN A 313 17.50 0.99 14.36
CA GLN A 313 17.10 -0.34 13.94
C GLN A 313 16.60 -0.35 12.48
N LEU A 314 15.76 0.62 12.10
CA LEU A 314 15.32 0.75 10.71
C LEU A 314 16.51 1.07 9.80
N MET A 315 17.35 2.03 10.17
CA MET A 315 18.47 2.47 9.35
C MET A 315 19.45 1.33 9.08
N GLN A 316 19.76 0.51 10.09
CA GLN A 316 20.62 -0.64 9.89
C GLN A 316 19.91 -1.75 9.08
N SER A 317 18.66 -2.08 9.36
CA SER A 317 18.01 -3.21 8.67
C SER A 317 17.68 -2.92 7.20
N ALA A 318 17.30 -1.69 6.88
CA ALA A 318 16.73 -1.33 5.59
C ALA A 318 17.63 -0.42 4.74
N VAL A 319 18.49 0.41 5.33
CA VAL A 319 19.17 1.49 4.60
C VAL A 319 20.68 1.25 4.48
N LEU A 320 21.35 0.86 5.56
CA LEU A 320 22.82 0.83 5.66
C LEU A 320 23.38 -0.60 5.67
N ASP A 321 24.67 -0.74 5.32
CA ASP A 321 25.39 -2.02 5.21
C ASP A 321 26.07 -2.46 6.53
N LYS A 322 25.95 -1.66 7.58
CA LYS A 322 26.59 -1.86 8.88
C LYS A 322 25.62 -1.56 10.03
N PRO A 323 25.93 -2.03 11.25
CA PRO A 323 25.18 -1.67 12.44
C PRO A 323 25.12 -0.15 12.63
N VAL A 324 24.01 0.34 13.19
CA VAL A 324 23.83 1.75 13.53
C VAL A 324 23.68 1.87 15.04
N VAL A 325 24.65 2.51 15.69
CA VAL A 325 24.73 2.66 17.14
C VAL A 325 24.19 4.03 17.53
N ASP A 326 23.19 4.04 18.39
CA ASP A 326 22.69 5.27 19.02
C ASP A 326 23.64 5.76 20.12
N GLN A 327 24.18 6.95 19.95
CA GLN A 327 24.93 7.72 20.94
C GLN A 327 24.38 9.15 21.08
N THR A 328 23.10 9.34 20.76
CA THR A 328 22.46 10.65 20.84
C THR A 328 22.12 11.05 22.28
N GLY A 329 21.89 10.07 23.16
CA GLY A 329 21.37 10.29 24.51
C GLY A 329 19.91 10.77 24.54
N LEU A 330 19.20 10.76 23.40
CA LEU A 330 17.82 11.21 23.29
C LEU A 330 16.85 10.09 23.67
N THR A 331 16.07 10.30 24.72
CA THR A 331 15.16 9.28 25.29
C THR A 331 13.69 9.48 24.97
N ALA A 332 13.34 10.62 24.33
CA ALA A 332 11.97 10.90 23.95
C ALA A 332 11.56 10.17 22.67
N LYS A 333 10.27 10.28 22.33
CA LYS A 333 9.72 9.87 21.03
C LYS A 333 9.59 11.08 20.13
N TYR A 334 9.82 10.90 18.84
CA TYR A 334 9.91 11.98 17.87
C TYR A 334 9.04 11.75 16.64
N ASN A 335 8.65 12.87 16.03
CA ASN A 335 8.02 12.97 14.72
C ASN A 335 8.94 13.76 13.80
N PHE A 336 9.24 13.22 12.62
CA PHE A 336 9.99 13.94 11.59
C PHE A 336 9.82 13.29 10.22
N LEU A 337 10.12 14.07 9.19
CA LEU A 337 10.24 13.60 7.81
C LEU A 337 11.69 13.75 7.39
N LEU A 338 12.32 12.65 7.00
CA LEU A 338 13.68 12.65 6.47
C LEU A 338 13.61 12.42 4.96
N LYS A 339 14.18 13.36 4.18
CA LYS A 339 14.29 13.27 2.73
C LYS A 339 15.75 13.31 2.30
N TRP A 340 16.20 12.31 1.55
CA TRP A 340 17.53 12.27 0.99
C TRP A 340 17.52 11.63 -0.40
N THR A 341 18.57 11.88 -1.16
CA THR A 341 18.84 11.15 -2.41
C THR A 341 19.62 9.87 -2.06
N PRO A 342 19.04 8.68 -2.24
CA PRO A 342 19.73 7.44 -1.98
C PRO A 342 20.87 7.19 -2.97
N ASP A 343 21.83 6.37 -2.56
CA ASP A 343 22.92 5.89 -3.41
C ASP A 343 22.89 4.36 -3.53
N GLU A 344 23.71 3.81 -4.43
CA GLU A 344 23.75 2.38 -4.75
C GLU A 344 24.15 1.47 -3.56
N SER A 345 24.78 2.03 -2.52
CA SER A 345 25.13 1.27 -1.31
C SER A 345 23.94 1.07 -0.37
N GLN A 346 22.85 1.80 -0.59
CA GLN A 346 21.68 1.80 0.28
C GLN A 346 20.62 0.81 -0.20
N PHE A 347 19.75 0.40 0.73
CA PHE A 347 18.61 -0.49 0.44
C PHE A 347 18.96 -1.89 -0.08
N GLY A 348 20.25 -2.26 -0.10
CA GLY A 348 20.70 -3.61 -0.44
C GLY A 348 20.10 -4.69 0.46
N GLY A 349 19.89 -4.39 1.75
CA GLY A 349 19.21 -5.28 2.70
C GLY A 349 17.75 -5.59 2.35
N MET A 350 17.11 -4.76 1.53
CA MET A 350 15.76 -4.98 1.01
C MET A 350 15.74 -5.63 -0.39
N GLY A 351 16.90 -5.94 -0.97
CA GLY A 351 17.00 -6.46 -2.33
C GLY A 351 16.52 -5.49 -3.41
N MET A 352 16.42 -4.20 -3.08
CA MET A 352 15.96 -3.15 -3.97
C MET A 352 17.14 -2.61 -4.78
N LYS A 353 16.96 -2.47 -6.10
CA LYS A 353 17.92 -1.74 -6.93
C LYS A 353 17.62 -0.25 -6.82
N VAL A 354 18.54 0.49 -6.20
CA VAL A 354 18.44 1.94 -6.12
C VAL A 354 18.80 2.53 -7.49
N PRO A 355 17.95 3.39 -8.08
CA PRO A 355 18.32 4.10 -9.30
C PRO A 355 19.50 5.04 -9.02
N PRO A 356 20.35 5.35 -10.02
CA PRO A 356 21.44 6.29 -9.82
C PRO A 356 20.91 7.63 -9.28
N PRO A 357 21.68 8.32 -8.41
CA PRO A 357 21.29 9.62 -7.86
C PRO A 357 20.88 10.58 -8.98
N SER A 358 19.81 11.32 -8.78
CA SER A 358 19.39 12.35 -9.73
C SER A 358 20.26 13.60 -9.55
N ASP A 359 20.83 14.11 -10.64
CA ASP A 359 21.53 15.40 -10.68
C ASP A 359 20.56 16.60 -10.81
N ALA A 360 19.26 16.39 -10.58
CA ALA A 360 18.28 17.47 -10.64
C ALA A 360 18.61 18.55 -9.59
N ALA A 361 18.48 19.82 -9.97
CA ALA A 361 18.85 20.94 -9.11
C ALA A 361 18.03 21.02 -7.81
N ASP A 362 16.88 20.37 -7.76
CA ASP A 362 15.98 20.25 -6.62
C ASP A 362 16.05 18.90 -5.89
N ALA A 363 17.02 18.04 -6.25
CA ALA A 363 17.22 16.75 -5.60
C ALA A 363 17.53 16.93 -4.10
N PRO A 364 16.96 16.11 -3.20
CA PRO A 364 17.31 16.14 -1.78
C PRO A 364 18.80 15.88 -1.55
N PRO A 365 19.38 16.36 -0.44
CA PRO A 365 20.79 16.14 -0.14
C PRO A 365 21.11 14.66 0.11
N PRO A 366 22.39 14.25 0.06
CA PRO A 366 22.82 12.91 0.47
C PRO A 366 22.47 12.61 1.94
N LEU A 367 22.36 11.33 2.30
CA LEU A 367 21.86 10.88 3.61
C LEU A 367 22.54 11.57 4.82
N TYR A 368 23.87 11.63 4.84
CA TYR A 368 24.62 12.25 5.95
C TYR A 368 24.28 13.73 6.14
N THR A 369 24.16 14.44 5.02
CA THR A 369 23.78 15.85 4.98
C THR A 369 22.32 16.01 5.41
N ALA A 370 21.40 15.19 4.90
CA ALA A 370 19.99 15.21 5.28
C ALA A 370 19.80 14.99 6.79
N ILE A 371 20.48 14.02 7.38
CA ILE A 371 20.44 13.74 8.83
C ILE A 371 20.90 14.97 9.64
N THR A 372 21.95 15.65 9.18
CA THR A 372 22.50 16.85 9.85
C THR A 372 21.59 18.07 9.71
N GLU A 373 21.16 18.35 8.49
CA GLU A 373 20.44 19.59 8.19
C GLU A 373 18.98 19.54 8.63
N GLN A 374 18.30 18.40 8.43
CA GLN A 374 16.85 18.27 8.62
C GLN A 374 16.49 17.87 10.04
N ILE A 375 17.22 16.92 10.65
CA ILE A 375 16.88 16.38 11.99
C ILE A 375 17.90 16.74 13.07
N GLY A 376 19.02 17.38 12.71
CA GLY A 376 19.97 17.89 13.68
C GLY A 376 20.81 16.81 14.37
N LEU A 377 20.95 15.65 13.72
CA LEU A 377 21.78 14.55 14.19
C LEU A 377 22.99 14.38 13.28
N LYS A 378 23.96 13.57 13.66
CA LYS A 378 25.17 13.33 12.90
C LYS A 378 25.38 11.83 12.78
N LEU A 379 25.56 11.35 11.55
CA LEU A 379 25.88 9.95 11.27
C LEU A 379 27.36 9.87 10.86
N GLU A 380 28.13 8.99 11.48
CA GLU A 380 29.55 8.82 11.17
C GLU A 380 29.93 7.34 11.04
N SER A 381 30.69 6.98 10.01
CA SER A 381 31.28 5.65 9.91
C SER A 381 32.51 5.58 10.81
N GLY A 382 32.61 4.54 11.64
CA GLY A 382 33.75 4.34 12.52
C GLY A 382 33.78 2.94 13.11
N LYS A 383 34.57 2.77 14.17
CA LYS A 383 34.47 1.60 15.04
C LYS A 383 33.67 1.96 16.28
N ALA A 384 32.77 1.08 16.70
CA ALA A 384 31.98 1.25 17.91
C ALA A 384 31.77 -0.10 18.61
N PRO A 385 31.54 -0.09 19.94
CA PRO A 385 31.01 -1.25 20.65
C PRO A 385 29.58 -1.50 20.17
N VAL A 386 29.36 -2.66 19.54
CA VAL A 386 28.07 -3.07 18.99
C VAL A 386 27.58 -4.29 19.76
N LYS A 387 26.32 -4.27 20.19
CA LYS A 387 25.65 -5.45 20.74
C LYS A 387 25.49 -6.51 19.67
N VAL A 388 25.85 -7.75 19.99
CA VAL A 388 25.74 -8.91 19.11
C VAL A 388 24.98 -10.03 19.80
N LEU A 389 24.33 -10.88 19.00
CA LEU A 389 23.84 -12.18 19.45
C LEU A 389 24.89 -13.25 19.14
N VAL A 390 25.39 -13.90 20.18
CA VAL A 390 26.26 -15.06 20.07
C VAL A 390 25.39 -16.30 20.17
N ILE A 391 25.35 -17.06 19.08
CA ILE A 391 24.53 -18.27 18.97
C ILE A 391 25.22 -19.39 19.73
N ASP A 392 24.56 -19.88 20.77
CA ASP A 392 25.02 -21.00 21.59
C ASP A 392 24.57 -22.33 20.99
N HIS A 393 23.37 -22.35 20.40
CA HIS A 393 22.82 -23.55 19.80
C HIS A 393 21.77 -23.21 18.74
N VAL A 394 21.85 -23.92 17.62
CA VAL A 394 20.79 -24.05 16.62
C VAL A 394 20.88 -25.44 16.01
N GLU A 395 19.74 -25.99 15.64
CA GLU A 395 19.63 -27.24 14.90
C GLU A 395 18.75 -27.07 13.67
N LYS A 396 18.91 -27.99 12.71
CA LYS A 396 18.01 -28.01 11.55
C LYS A 396 16.60 -28.38 12.03
N PRO A 397 15.56 -27.74 11.48
CA PRO A 397 14.21 -27.98 11.93
C PRO A 397 13.81 -29.41 11.58
N SER A 398 13.07 -30.07 12.47
CA SER A 398 12.49 -31.36 12.17
C SER A 398 11.55 -31.25 10.98
N ALA A 399 11.64 -32.19 10.03
CA ALA A 399 10.71 -32.26 8.91
C ALA A 399 9.28 -32.37 9.43
N ASN A 400 8.35 -31.61 8.83
CA ASN A 400 6.92 -31.64 9.13
C ASN A 400 6.16 -32.45 8.09
#